data_AF-A0A7S0B0U0-F1
#
_entry.id   AF-A0A7S0B0U0-F1
#
_cell.length_a   1.000
_cell.length_b   1.000
_cell.length_c   1.000
_cell.angle_alpha   90.00
_cell.angle_beta   90.00
_cell.angle_gamma   90.00
#
_symmetry.space_group_name_H-M   'P 1'
#
loop_
_entity.id
_entity.type
_entity.pdbx_description
1 polymer ?
#
loop_
_entity_poly.entity_id
_entity_poly.type
_entity_poly.pdbx_seq_one_letter_code
_entity_poly.pdbx_strand_id
1 'polypeptide(L)'
;GKWTRKSGLAQKLLNTRATYQHLLPTNSTGLTQPQSSNSYTNGIIAEAVNVISLEALFGLIRLNVILRGDAIPLSLEEREVCEDIATSKAKDKGVENKVGKLSPLTVRAKFDPPRLVFGRRGKILNLNLGPRSSVVLDTTYCDDSIRIGKGGTSGTKFLFRQISPSLDADVERANEFRPLLVRQPLRKSKALVILGSMLGWGIQSAVKGRARVLGISISTISALLGAVVVFSSGGIEDDDD
;
A
#
# COMPACT_ATOMS: atom_id res chain seq x y z
N GLY A 1 8.32 -2.83 -0.11
CA GLY A 1 9.12 -3.64 -1.05
C GLY A 1 9.43 -2.85 -2.32
N LYS A 2 8.63 -3.01 -3.39
CA LYS A 2 8.89 -2.37 -4.70
C LYS A 2 8.96 -0.83 -4.64
N TRP A 3 8.13 -0.21 -3.79
CA TRP A 3 8.08 1.25 -3.61
C TRP A 3 9.26 1.84 -2.84
N THR A 4 9.95 1.04 -2.02
CA THR A 4 10.95 1.51 -1.04
C THR A 4 12.37 1.05 -1.34
N ARG A 5 12.58 0.25 -2.39
CA ARG A 5 13.91 -0.21 -2.81
C ARG A 5 14.64 0.91 -3.56
N LYS A 6 15.84 1.29 -3.08
CA LYS A 6 16.68 2.35 -3.68
C LYS A 6 16.97 2.14 -5.18
N SER A 7 17.08 0.88 -5.62
CA SER A 7 17.32 0.54 -7.04
C SER A 7 16.04 0.51 -7.90
N GLY A 8 14.86 0.67 -7.30
CA GLY A 8 13.58 0.63 -8.01
C GLY A 8 13.33 1.90 -8.83
N LEU A 9 12.67 1.76 -9.98
CA LEU A 9 12.31 2.88 -10.86
C LEU A 9 11.46 3.93 -10.12
N ALA A 10 10.60 3.51 -9.19
CA ALA A 10 9.84 4.41 -8.34
C ALA A 10 10.74 5.32 -7.50
N GLN A 11 11.82 4.82 -6.90
CA GLN A 11 12.75 5.62 -6.09
C GLN A 11 13.65 6.56 -6.91
N LYS A 12 13.73 6.39 -8.23
CA LYS A 12 14.39 7.35 -9.13
C LYS A 12 13.56 8.61 -9.37
N LEU A 13 12.23 8.51 -9.20
CA LEU A 13 11.28 9.59 -9.46
C LEU A 13 10.61 10.12 -8.20
N LEU A 14 10.49 9.28 -7.17
CA LEU A 14 9.76 9.52 -5.94
C LEU A 14 10.60 9.14 -4.73
N ASN A 15 10.91 10.10 -3.89
CA ASN A 15 11.61 9.85 -2.63
C ASN A 15 10.61 9.33 -1.59
N THR A 16 10.96 8.25 -0.89
CA THR A 16 10.18 7.83 0.29
C THR A 16 10.41 8.82 1.42
N ARG A 17 9.36 9.56 1.79
CA ARG A 17 9.38 10.47 2.94
C ARG A 17 9.22 9.72 4.24
N ALA A 18 8.27 8.78 4.29
CA ALA A 18 7.99 7.99 5.48
C ALA A 18 7.16 6.75 5.17
N THR A 19 7.24 5.74 6.03
CA THR A 19 6.39 4.55 6.00
C THR A 19 5.78 4.33 7.37
N TYR A 20 4.47 4.11 7.42
CA TYR A 20 3.71 3.90 8.64
C TYR A 20 2.96 2.58 8.56
N GLN A 21 2.80 1.95 9.72
CA GLN A 21 1.99 0.75 9.87
C GLN A 21 1.08 0.90 11.08
N HIS A 22 -0.21 0.72 10.84
CA HIS A 22 -1.25 0.71 11.86
C HIS A 22 -1.93 -0.66 11.86
N LEU A 23 -2.19 -1.16 13.07
CA LEU A 23 -3.16 -2.22 13.30
C LEU A 23 -4.35 -1.54 13.96
N LEU A 24 -5.51 -1.63 13.33
CA LEU A 24 -6.74 -1.01 13.78
C LEU A 24 -7.74 -2.11 14.17
N PRO A 25 -8.72 -1.81 15.03
CA PRO A 25 -9.89 -2.66 15.20
C PRO A 25 -10.54 -2.97 13.85
N THR A 26 -11.22 -4.11 13.76
CA THR A 26 -11.91 -4.55 12.54
C THR A 26 -12.84 -3.46 12.00
N ASN A 27 -12.75 -3.19 10.69
CA ASN A 27 -13.58 -2.21 9.97
C ASN A 27 -13.46 -0.75 10.46
N SER A 28 -12.30 -0.35 10.99
CA SER A 28 -12.08 1.03 11.46
C SER A 28 -12.06 2.06 10.32
N THR A 29 -11.69 1.66 9.10
CA THR A 29 -11.66 2.58 7.97
C THR A 29 -13.02 2.75 7.28
N GLY A 30 -14.01 1.91 7.59
CA GLY A 30 -15.29 1.87 6.88
C GLY A 30 -15.16 1.50 5.40
N LEU A 31 -14.00 0.96 5.01
CA LEU A 31 -13.70 0.53 3.64
C LEU A 31 -13.81 -0.98 3.47
N THR A 32 -14.09 -1.73 4.55
CA THR A 32 -14.33 -3.16 4.47
C THR A 32 -15.49 -3.38 3.50
N GLN A 33 -15.25 -4.16 2.44
CA GLN A 33 -16.32 -4.50 1.51
C GLN A 33 -17.43 -5.20 2.32
N PRO A 34 -18.71 -4.83 2.14
CA PRO A 34 -19.81 -5.59 2.71
C PRO A 34 -19.72 -7.01 2.15
N GLN A 35 -19.41 -7.98 3.01
CA GLN A 35 -19.18 -9.34 2.58
C GLN A 35 -20.50 -9.99 2.17
N SER A 36 -20.55 -10.51 0.95
CA SER A 36 -21.49 -11.53 0.52
C SER A 36 -21.27 -12.78 1.38
N SER A 37 -22.10 -12.98 2.41
CA SER A 37 -22.60 -14.25 2.99
C SER A 37 -21.74 -15.54 3.02
N ASN A 38 -20.42 -15.51 2.80
CA ASN A 38 -19.54 -16.67 2.77
C ASN A 38 -18.48 -16.56 3.87
N SER A 39 -18.75 -17.24 4.99
CA SER A 39 -17.87 -17.97 5.94
C SER A 39 -16.50 -17.40 6.42
N TYR A 40 -15.90 -16.39 5.81
CA TYR A 40 -14.56 -15.89 6.13
C TYR A 40 -14.52 -14.79 7.21
N THR A 41 -15.68 -14.36 7.74
CA THR A 41 -15.72 -13.45 8.91
C THR A 41 -15.28 -14.11 10.21
N ASN A 42 -15.20 -15.44 10.27
CA ASN A 42 -14.91 -16.17 11.51
C ASN A 42 -13.44 -16.09 11.98
N GLY A 43 -12.59 -15.24 11.38
CA GLY A 43 -11.18 -15.15 11.75
C GLY A 43 -10.51 -13.80 11.56
N ILE A 44 -11.20 -12.73 11.18
CA ILE A 44 -10.54 -11.42 11.08
C ILE A 44 -10.35 -10.85 12.49
N ILE A 45 -9.10 -10.68 12.91
CA ILE A 45 -8.76 -10.19 14.25
C ILE A 45 -8.37 -8.71 14.28
N ALA A 46 -7.94 -8.16 13.14
CA ALA A 46 -7.56 -6.75 13.02
C ALA A 46 -7.56 -6.28 11.56
N GLU A 47 -7.56 -4.97 11.39
CA GLU A 47 -7.31 -4.30 10.11
C GLU A 47 -5.86 -3.82 10.05
N ALA A 48 -5.09 -4.33 9.09
CA ALA A 48 -3.71 -3.93 8.86
C ALA A 48 -3.64 -2.83 7.80
N VAL A 49 -3.06 -1.68 8.16
CA VAL A 49 -2.91 -0.54 7.25
C VAL A 49 -1.45 -0.16 7.14
N ASN A 50 -0.88 -0.28 5.94
CA ASN A 50 0.43 0.26 5.63
C ASN A 50 0.29 1.51 4.77
N VAL A 51 0.97 2.58 5.15
CA VAL A 51 1.00 3.84 4.40
C VAL A 51 2.43 4.14 4.00
N ILE A 52 2.67 4.34 2.70
CA ILE A 52 3.95 4.79 2.17
C ILE A 52 3.73 6.21 1.64
N SER A 53 4.36 7.19 2.28
CA SER A 53 4.33 8.57 1.84
C SER A 53 5.53 8.86 0.94
N LEU A 54 5.23 9.29 -0.28
CA LEU A 54 6.19 9.56 -1.34
C LEU A 54 6.12 11.04 -1.74
N GLU A 55 7.25 11.59 -2.14
CA GLU A 55 7.34 12.94 -2.69
C GLU A 55 8.17 13.00 -3.97
N ALA A 56 7.80 13.92 -4.86
CA ALA A 56 8.51 14.23 -6.09
C ALA A 56 8.78 15.73 -6.18
N LEU A 57 9.76 16.10 -7.01
CA LEU A 57 10.09 17.49 -7.34
C LEU A 57 10.28 18.36 -6.09
N PHE A 58 11.18 17.96 -5.19
CA PHE A 58 11.49 18.69 -3.94
C PHE A 58 10.26 18.96 -3.05
N GLY A 59 9.31 18.03 -3.01
CA GLY A 59 8.12 18.11 -2.16
C GLY A 59 6.92 18.86 -2.77
N LEU A 60 7.01 19.25 -4.05
CA LEU A 60 5.89 19.84 -4.80
C LEU A 60 4.77 18.83 -5.03
N ILE A 61 5.12 17.58 -5.32
CA ILE A 61 4.16 16.50 -5.56
C ILE A 61 4.19 15.55 -4.39
N ARG A 62 3.03 15.30 -3.76
CA ARG A 62 2.85 14.25 -2.76
C ARG A 62 2.01 13.12 -3.32
N LEU A 63 2.44 11.89 -3.06
CA LEU A 63 1.72 10.66 -3.36
C LEU A 63 1.72 9.79 -2.10
N ASN A 64 0.57 9.30 -1.68
CA ASN A 64 0.48 8.30 -0.63
C ASN A 64 0.00 6.98 -1.25
N VAL A 65 0.72 5.89 -0.95
CA VAL A 65 0.30 4.52 -1.27
C VAL A 65 -0.23 3.92 0.01
N ILE A 66 -1.52 3.60 0.03
CA ILE A 66 -2.21 3.03 1.19
C ILE A 66 -2.58 1.59 0.85
N LEU A 67 -2.08 0.66 1.66
CA LEU A 67 -2.41 -0.76 1.60
C LEU A 67 -3.26 -1.06 2.83
N ARG A 68 -4.56 -1.25 2.61
CA ARG A 68 -5.48 -1.76 3.64
C ARG A 68 -5.58 -3.27 3.47
N GLY A 69 -5.59 -4.01 4.56
CA GLY A 69 -5.82 -5.44 4.52
C GLY A 69 -6.40 -5.97 5.81
N ASP A 70 -6.89 -7.20 5.74
CA ASP A 70 -7.50 -7.90 6.87
C ASP A 70 -6.49 -8.90 7.42
N ALA A 71 -6.26 -8.86 8.74
CA ALA A 71 -5.35 -9.77 9.43
C ALA A 71 -6.14 -10.98 9.95
N ILE A 72 -5.69 -12.17 9.54
CA ILE A 72 -6.31 -13.46 9.86
C ILE A 72 -5.23 -14.33 10.51
N PRO A 73 -5.49 -14.96 11.67
CA PRO A 73 -4.53 -15.88 12.29
C PRO A 73 -4.31 -17.10 11.39
N LEU A 74 -3.09 -17.63 11.37
CA LEU A 74 -2.81 -18.89 10.66
C LEU A 74 -3.15 -20.08 11.54
N SER A 75 -3.69 -21.13 10.91
CA SER A 75 -3.76 -22.46 11.52
C SER A 75 -2.36 -23.06 11.77
N LEU A 76 -2.28 -24.15 12.53
CA LEU A 76 -1.01 -24.88 12.74
C LEU A 76 -0.45 -25.40 11.41
N GLU A 77 -1.29 -26.03 10.60
CA GLU A 77 -0.93 -26.59 9.29
C GLU A 77 -0.41 -25.51 8.33
N GLU A 78 -1.10 -24.36 8.24
CA GLU A 78 -0.64 -23.25 7.40
C GLU A 78 0.71 -22.67 7.84
N ARG A 79 0.98 -22.68 9.16
CA ARG A 79 2.28 -22.22 9.69
C ARG A 79 3.39 -23.16 9.29
N GLU A 80 3.20 -24.47 9.42
CA GLU A 80 4.17 -25.49 9.02
C GLU A 80 4.50 -25.38 7.53
N VAL A 81 3.48 -25.23 6.67
CA VAL A 81 3.66 -24.99 5.23
C VAL A 81 4.49 -23.73 4.97
N CYS A 82 4.23 -22.63 5.69
CA CYS A 82 5.01 -21.39 5.54
C CYS A 82 6.47 -21.57 5.96
N GLU A 83 6.73 -22.31 7.04
CA GLU A 83 8.08 -22.63 7.52
C GLU A 83 8.87 -23.47 6.52
N ASP A 84 8.23 -24.46 5.90
CA ASP A 84 8.82 -25.32 4.87
C ASP A 84 9.18 -24.53 3.62
N ILE A 85 8.28 -23.64 3.17
CA ILE A 85 8.54 -22.72 2.05
C ILE A 85 9.72 -21.80 2.37
N ALA A 86 9.76 -21.23 3.57
CA ALA A 86 10.82 -20.32 3.96
C ALA A 86 12.18 -21.03 4.06
N THR A 87 12.21 -22.24 4.61
CA THR A 87 13.41 -23.08 4.72
C THR A 87 13.93 -23.46 3.34
N SER A 88 13.04 -23.85 2.42
CA SER A 88 13.40 -24.19 1.04
C SER A 88 14.03 -22.98 0.32
N LYS A 89 13.40 -21.81 0.42
CA LYS A 89 13.94 -20.56 -0.17
C LYS A 89 15.25 -20.10 0.45
N ALA A 90 15.52 -20.43 1.71
CA ALA A 90 16.79 -20.11 2.36
C ALA A 90 17.91 -21.02 1.84
N LYS A 91 17.63 -22.33 1.68
CA LYS A 91 18.54 -23.28 1.05
C LYS A 91 18.92 -22.86 -0.37
N ASP A 92 17.94 -22.45 -1.18
CA ASP A 92 18.17 -21.97 -2.55
C ASP A 92 19.10 -20.75 -2.61
N LYS A 93 19.20 -19.99 -1.51
CA LYS A 93 20.07 -18.81 -1.38
C LYS A 93 21.40 -19.10 -0.69
N GLY A 94 21.72 -20.36 -0.43
CA GLY A 94 22.96 -20.76 0.25
C GLY A 94 22.99 -20.37 1.73
N VAL A 95 21.83 -20.13 2.36
CA VAL A 95 21.73 -19.85 3.79
C VAL A 95 21.48 -21.16 4.52
N GLU A 96 22.52 -21.72 5.16
CA GLU A 96 22.43 -22.99 5.90
C GLU A 96 21.59 -22.90 7.18
N ASN A 97 21.39 -21.69 7.70
CA ASN A 97 20.59 -21.48 8.90
C ASN A 97 19.10 -21.67 8.61
N LYS A 98 18.46 -22.58 9.37
CA LYS A 98 17.00 -22.72 9.38
C LYS A 98 16.37 -21.35 9.59
N VAL A 99 15.43 -20.97 8.71
CA VAL A 99 14.55 -19.85 9.01
C VAL A 99 13.83 -20.23 10.30
N GLY A 100 14.01 -19.47 11.37
CA GLY A 100 13.48 -19.84 12.69
C GLY A 100 11.98 -20.15 12.63
N LYS A 101 11.43 -20.84 13.63
CA LYS A 101 10.00 -21.14 13.69
C LYS A 101 9.15 -19.86 13.71
N LEU A 102 7.94 -19.93 13.18
CA LEU A 102 6.91 -18.89 13.23
C LEU A 102 6.14 -19.01 14.54
N SER A 103 5.87 -17.88 15.18
CA SER A 103 5.14 -17.86 16.45
C SER A 103 3.65 -18.20 16.25
N PRO A 104 2.93 -18.60 17.31
CA PRO A 104 1.47 -18.73 17.28
C PRO A 104 0.72 -17.42 16.98
N LEU A 105 1.40 -16.27 17.08
CA LEU A 105 0.84 -14.95 16.79
C LEU A 105 0.99 -14.55 15.31
N THR A 106 1.44 -15.46 14.47
CA THR A 106 1.60 -15.22 13.04
C THR A 106 0.25 -15.02 12.37
N VAL A 107 0.16 -13.97 11.54
CA VAL A 107 -1.05 -13.61 10.81
C VAL A 107 -0.81 -13.57 9.30
N ARG A 108 -1.85 -13.84 8.53
CA ARG A 108 -1.94 -13.58 7.11
C ARG A 108 -2.68 -12.26 6.94
N ALA A 109 -1.98 -11.25 6.46
CA ALA A 109 -2.59 -9.99 6.05
C ALA A 109 -3.01 -10.10 4.58
N LYS A 110 -4.32 -10.10 4.31
CA LYS A 110 -4.88 -10.05 2.95
C LYS A 110 -5.14 -8.59 2.58
N PHE A 111 -4.26 -8.01 1.76
CA PHE A 111 -4.35 -6.62 1.32
C PHE A 111 -5.22 -6.46 0.08
N ASP A 112 -6.08 -5.45 0.13
CA ASP A 112 -6.80 -4.91 -1.01
C ASP A 112 -5.85 -4.34 -2.07
N PRO A 113 -6.34 -4.09 -3.30
CA PRO A 113 -5.60 -3.34 -4.31
C PRO A 113 -5.03 -2.03 -3.73
N PRO A 114 -3.74 -1.73 -3.98
CA PRO A 114 -3.10 -0.53 -3.47
C PRO A 114 -3.86 0.75 -3.83
N ARG A 115 -4.10 1.59 -2.82
CA ARG A 115 -4.75 2.88 -3.02
C ARG A 115 -3.72 3.98 -3.22
N LEU A 116 -3.69 4.57 -4.40
CA LEU A 116 -2.84 5.70 -4.77
C LEU A 116 -3.59 7.01 -4.55
N VAL A 117 -3.08 7.83 -3.63
CA VAL A 117 -3.67 9.10 -3.23
C VAL A 117 -2.74 10.26 -3.60
N PHE A 118 -3.13 11.05 -4.59
CA PHE A 118 -2.36 12.18 -5.10
C PHE A 118 -2.73 13.49 -4.40
N GLY A 119 -1.70 14.24 -4.00
CA GLY A 119 -1.78 15.53 -3.32
C GLY A 119 -1.83 15.42 -1.79
N ARG A 120 -1.44 16.50 -1.10
CA ARG A 120 -1.28 16.57 0.38
C ARG A 120 -2.54 16.16 1.18
N ARG A 121 -3.73 16.27 0.58
CA ARG A 121 -5.03 15.92 1.20
C ARG A 121 -5.87 14.96 0.34
N GLY A 122 -5.25 14.27 -0.62
CA GLY A 122 -5.94 13.39 -1.56
C GLY A 122 -7.00 14.09 -2.42
N LYS A 123 -6.88 15.40 -2.64
CA LYS A 123 -7.86 16.20 -3.38
C LYS A 123 -7.84 15.93 -4.89
N ILE A 124 -6.71 15.48 -5.43
CA ILE A 124 -6.51 15.39 -6.88
C ILE A 124 -7.06 14.07 -7.41
N LEU A 125 -6.50 12.94 -6.97
CA LEU A 125 -6.91 11.61 -7.38
C LEU A 125 -6.75 10.64 -6.20
N ASN A 126 -7.68 9.71 -6.07
CA ASN A 126 -7.67 8.65 -5.06
C ASN A 126 -8.16 7.38 -5.75
N LEU A 127 -7.28 6.43 -6.07
CA LEU A 127 -7.59 5.31 -6.94
C LEU A 127 -7.02 4.01 -6.40
N ASN A 128 -7.78 2.92 -6.53
CA ASN A 128 -7.28 1.58 -6.29
C ASN A 128 -6.66 1.03 -7.58
N LEU A 129 -5.37 0.72 -7.56
CA LEU A 129 -4.60 0.29 -8.72
C LEU A 129 -3.71 -0.91 -8.35
N GLY A 130 -3.77 -1.95 -9.19
CA GLY A 130 -2.99 -3.16 -9.05
C GLY A 130 -3.76 -4.33 -8.43
N PRO A 131 -3.11 -5.49 -8.28
CA PRO A 131 -3.74 -6.69 -7.75
C PRO A 131 -3.88 -6.63 -6.22
N ARG A 132 -4.77 -7.48 -5.71
CA ARG A 132 -4.75 -7.87 -4.29
C ARG A 132 -3.42 -8.56 -3.97
N SER A 133 -3.04 -8.55 -2.70
CA SER A 133 -1.82 -9.25 -2.28
C SER A 133 -2.00 -9.81 -0.89
N SER A 134 -1.31 -10.91 -0.57
CA SER A 134 -1.28 -11.43 0.80
C SER A 134 0.16 -11.55 1.29
N VAL A 135 0.34 -11.31 2.59
CA VAL A 135 1.65 -11.45 3.25
C VAL A 135 1.43 -12.13 4.58
N VAL A 136 2.23 -13.16 4.85
CA VAL A 136 2.32 -13.78 6.17
C VAL A 136 3.35 -13.00 6.98
N LEU A 137 2.96 -12.55 8.16
CA LEU A 137 3.79 -11.75 9.06
C LEU A 137 3.73 -12.32 10.47
N ASP A 138 4.91 -12.58 11.01
CA ASP A 138 5.11 -12.87 12.42
C ASP A 138 5.70 -11.62 13.07
N THR A 139 4.96 -10.98 13.96
CA THR A 139 5.38 -9.73 14.61
C THR A 139 5.48 -9.95 16.11
N THR A 140 6.70 -10.03 16.61
CA THR A 140 6.98 -10.15 18.04
C THR A 140 7.36 -8.80 18.62
N TYR A 141 6.83 -8.50 19.81
CA TYR A 141 7.26 -7.34 20.60
C TYR A 141 8.64 -7.65 21.20
N CYS A 142 9.59 -6.73 21.01
CA CYS A 142 10.89 -6.80 21.66
C CYS A 142 10.90 -5.94 22.93
N ASP A 143 10.26 -4.77 22.86
CA ASP A 143 9.96 -3.89 23.97
C ASP A 143 8.65 -3.12 23.69
N ASP A 144 8.26 -2.21 24.57
CA ASP A 144 7.03 -1.42 24.45
C ASP A 144 7.01 -0.53 23.19
N SER A 145 8.18 -0.16 22.68
CA SER A 145 8.39 0.79 21.60
C SER A 145 8.92 0.17 20.30
N ILE A 146 9.38 -1.08 20.33
CA ILE A 146 10.04 -1.76 19.22
C ILE A 146 9.44 -3.15 19.04
N ARG A 147 9.06 -3.42 17.80
CA ARG A 147 8.58 -4.72 17.33
C ARG A 147 9.41 -5.18 16.15
N ILE A 148 9.75 -6.47 16.13
CA ILE A 148 10.40 -7.11 15.00
C ILE A 148 9.35 -7.86 14.21
N GLY A 149 9.14 -7.44 12.97
CA GLY A 149 8.38 -8.21 12.00
C GLY A 149 9.26 -9.20 11.27
N LYS A 150 8.70 -10.34 10.91
CA LYS A 150 9.33 -11.35 10.09
C LYS A 150 8.35 -11.80 9.02
N GLY A 151 8.78 -11.75 7.76
CA GLY A 151 8.00 -12.32 6.65
C GLY A 151 7.94 -13.83 6.77
N GLY A 152 6.73 -14.39 6.84
CA GLY A 152 6.51 -15.83 7.10
C GLY A 152 7.16 -16.73 6.05
N THR A 153 7.06 -16.36 4.77
CA THR A 153 7.62 -17.15 3.66
C THR A 153 8.99 -16.69 3.19
N SER A 154 9.41 -15.48 3.56
CA SER A 154 10.69 -14.89 3.10
C SER A 154 11.78 -14.91 4.16
N GLY A 155 11.42 -15.09 5.43
CA GLY A 155 12.30 -14.93 6.59
C GLY A 155 12.85 -13.51 6.80
N THR A 156 12.44 -12.55 5.96
CA THR A 156 12.97 -11.18 6.01
C THR A 156 12.50 -10.49 7.27
N LYS A 157 13.44 -9.90 8.04
CA LYS A 157 13.13 -9.17 9.25
C LYS A 157 12.94 -7.68 8.97
N PHE A 158 12.02 -7.06 9.71
CA PHE A 158 11.68 -5.64 9.68
C PHE A 158 11.69 -5.14 11.12
N LEU A 159 12.18 -3.92 11.32
CA LEU A 159 12.09 -3.25 12.61
C LEU A 159 11.00 -2.19 12.51
N PHE A 160 10.03 -2.25 13.42
CA PHE A 160 9.05 -1.17 13.56
C PHE A 160 9.26 -0.50 14.92
N ARG A 161 9.32 0.82 14.88
CA ARG A 161 9.38 1.66 16.06
C ARG A 161 8.02 2.33 16.26
N GLN A 162 7.51 2.31 17.49
CA GLN A 162 6.35 3.08 17.89
C GLN A 162 6.69 4.57 17.80
N ILE A 163 5.72 5.34 17.34
CA ILE A 163 5.85 6.79 17.23
C ILE A 163 5.88 7.35 18.65
N SER A 164 6.93 8.11 18.97
CA SER A 164 7.07 8.70 20.30
C SER A 164 6.02 9.80 20.49
N PRO A 165 5.15 9.69 21.51
CA PRO A 165 4.16 10.73 21.78
C PRO A 165 4.80 12.06 22.25
N SER A 166 6.06 12.03 22.70
CA SER A 166 6.82 13.22 23.11
C SER A 166 7.39 14.04 21.95
N LEU A 167 7.29 13.55 20.71
CA LEU A 167 7.79 14.21 19.52
C LEU A 167 6.60 14.65 18.66
N ASP A 168 6.13 15.88 18.89
CA ASP A 168 4.96 16.48 18.21
C ASP A 168 5.05 16.35 16.68
N ALA A 169 6.25 16.52 16.13
CA ALA A 169 6.50 16.42 14.69
C ALA A 169 6.22 15.01 14.12
N ASP A 170 6.48 13.94 14.86
CA ASP A 170 6.22 12.57 14.38
C ASP A 170 4.74 12.21 14.54
N VAL A 171 4.08 12.70 15.59
CA VAL A 171 2.64 12.54 15.81
C VAL A 171 1.85 13.27 14.71
N GLU A 172 2.21 14.52 14.40
CA GLU A 172 1.58 15.28 13.32
C GLU A 172 1.75 14.55 11.99
N ARG A 173 2.98 14.10 11.70
CA ARG A 173 3.29 13.37 10.46
C ARG A 173 2.48 12.08 10.37
N ALA A 174 2.36 11.32 11.46
CA ALA A 174 1.56 10.10 11.54
C ALA A 174 0.06 10.34 11.28
N ASN A 175 -0.45 11.48 11.76
CA ASN A 175 -1.86 11.81 11.67
C ASN A 175 -2.26 12.39 10.29
N GLU A 176 -1.29 12.83 9.47
CA GLU A 176 -1.52 13.39 8.12
C GLU A 176 -2.34 12.44 7.22
N PHE A 177 -2.17 11.12 7.39
CA PHE A 177 -2.84 10.11 6.55
C PHE A 177 -4.21 9.69 7.07
N ARG A 178 -4.55 9.96 8.33
CA ARG A 178 -5.84 9.54 8.91
C ARG A 178 -7.06 10.00 8.10
N PRO A 179 -7.14 11.26 7.64
CA PRO A 179 -8.25 11.70 6.78
C PRO A 179 -8.28 10.97 5.43
N LEU A 180 -7.13 10.49 4.95
CA LEU A 180 -7.05 9.73 3.72
C LEU A 180 -7.58 8.30 3.90
N LEU A 181 -7.53 7.74 5.12
CA LEU A 181 -8.01 6.39 5.42
C LEU A 181 -9.52 6.27 5.18
N VAL A 182 -10.31 7.22 5.67
CA VAL A 182 -11.78 7.19 5.56
C VAL A 182 -12.29 7.55 4.15
N ARG A 183 -11.44 8.14 3.31
CA ARG A 183 -11.87 8.62 2.00
C ARG A 183 -12.07 7.48 1.01
N GLN A 184 -13.29 7.37 0.50
CA GLN A 184 -13.64 6.40 -0.54
C GLN A 184 -12.82 6.64 -1.82
N PRO A 185 -12.28 5.58 -2.46
CA PRO A 185 -11.64 5.68 -3.76
C PRO A 185 -12.60 6.20 -4.84
N LEU A 186 -12.08 6.97 -5.78
CA LEU A 186 -12.80 7.33 -7.00
C LEU A 186 -12.99 6.10 -7.87
N ARG A 187 -14.19 5.96 -8.45
CA ARG A 187 -14.45 4.97 -9.49
C ARG A 187 -13.57 5.28 -10.71
N LYS A 188 -13.08 4.24 -11.39
CA LYS A 188 -12.24 4.38 -12.60
C LYS A 188 -12.90 5.29 -13.65
N SER A 189 -14.20 5.13 -13.89
CA SER A 189 -14.96 5.98 -14.83
C SER A 189 -14.89 7.46 -14.47
N LYS A 190 -15.11 7.82 -13.19
CA LYS A 190 -15.02 9.21 -12.72
C LYS A 190 -13.61 9.76 -12.87
N ALA A 191 -12.59 8.94 -12.60
CA ALA A 191 -11.20 9.36 -12.77
C ALA A 191 -10.83 9.58 -14.25
N LEU A 192 -11.30 8.73 -15.16
CA LEU A 192 -11.10 8.92 -16.59
C LEU A 192 -11.78 10.19 -17.11
N VAL A 193 -12.97 10.53 -16.60
CA VAL A 193 -13.62 11.82 -16.93
C VAL A 193 -12.77 13.00 -16.47
N ILE A 194 -12.26 12.97 -15.24
CA ILE A 194 -11.38 14.02 -14.71
C ILE A 194 -10.11 14.13 -15.56
N LEU A 195 -9.42 13.02 -15.81
CA LEU A 195 -8.20 12.98 -16.61
C LEU A 195 -8.44 13.42 -18.06
N GLY A 196 -9.56 13.01 -18.65
CA GLY A 196 -9.99 13.45 -19.99
C GLY A 196 -10.25 14.96 -20.05
N SER A 197 -10.87 15.53 -19.03
CA SER A 197 -11.07 16.99 -18.94
C SER A 197 -9.75 17.75 -18.80
N MET A 198 -8.80 17.24 -18.01
CA MET A 198 -7.46 17.82 -17.86
C MET A 198 -6.67 17.71 -19.16
N LEU A 199 -6.78 16.58 -19.87
CA LEU A 199 -6.16 16.37 -21.18
C LEU A 199 -6.69 17.40 -22.19
N GLY A 200 -8.01 17.55 -22.30
CA GLY A 200 -8.64 18.51 -23.21
C GLY A 200 -8.23 19.95 -22.91
N TRP A 201 -8.21 20.34 -21.63
CA TRP A 201 -7.74 21.66 -21.21
C TRP A 201 -6.26 21.89 -21.52
N GLY A 202 -5.42 20.88 -21.31
CA GLY A 202 -4.00 20.90 -21.64
C GLY A 202 -3.75 21.13 -23.14
N ILE A 203 -4.46 20.39 -24.00
CA ILE A 203 -4.40 20.56 -25.46
C ILE A 203 -4.85 21.96 -25.87
N GLN A 204 -5.99 22.44 -25.36
CA GLN A 204 -6.49 23.78 -25.68
C GLN A 204 -5.49 24.87 -25.28
N SER A 205 -4.86 24.74 -24.12
CA SER A 205 -3.86 25.68 -23.61
C SER A 205 -2.55 25.62 -24.42
N ALA A 206 -2.17 24.45 -24.92
CA ALA A 206 -1.03 24.26 -25.81
C ALA A 206 -1.23 24.98 -27.17
N VAL A 207 -2.44 24.90 -27.72
CA VAL A 207 -2.78 25.50 -29.02
C VAL A 207 -2.93 27.02 -28.95
N LYS A 208 -3.53 27.57 -27.88
CA LYS A 208 -3.78 29.02 -27.74
C LYS A 208 -2.57 29.86 -27.30
N GLY A 209 -1.39 29.26 -27.17
CA GLY A 209 -0.09 29.96 -27.04
C GLY A 209 0.24 30.59 -25.68
N ARG A 210 -0.74 31.09 -24.91
CA ARG A 210 -0.49 31.81 -23.64
C ARG A 210 0.13 30.96 -22.51
N ALA A 211 -0.01 29.63 -22.57
CA ALA A 211 0.51 28.72 -21.56
C ALA A 211 1.03 27.41 -22.17
N ARG A 212 1.72 27.51 -23.32
CA ARG A 212 2.02 26.35 -24.19
C ARG A 212 2.74 25.21 -23.46
N VAL A 213 3.81 25.52 -22.74
CA VAL A 213 4.63 24.52 -22.01
C VAL A 213 3.82 23.83 -20.90
N LEU A 214 3.01 24.61 -20.17
CA LEU A 214 2.14 24.08 -19.12
C LEU A 214 1.04 23.19 -19.70
N GLY A 215 0.42 23.61 -20.81
CA GLY A 215 -0.59 22.83 -21.53
C GLY A 215 -0.07 21.47 -21.98
N ILE A 216 1.11 21.44 -22.62
CA ILE A 216 1.79 20.20 -23.06
C ILE A 216 2.08 19.28 -21.86
N SER A 217 2.54 19.85 -20.75
CA SER A 217 2.88 19.07 -19.55
C SER A 217 1.62 18.41 -18.97
N ILE A 218 0.53 19.15 -18.86
CA ILE A 218 -0.73 18.67 -18.29
C ILE A 218 -1.38 17.63 -19.19
N SER A 219 -1.40 17.83 -20.51
CA SER A 219 -1.92 16.83 -21.44
C SER A 219 -1.13 15.53 -21.37
N THR A 220 0.20 15.63 -21.34
CA THR A 220 1.07 14.44 -21.30
C THR A 220 0.88 13.66 -20.00
N ILE A 221 0.89 14.34 -18.85
CA ILE A 221 0.67 13.70 -17.55
C ILE A 221 -0.72 13.07 -17.48
N SER A 222 -1.75 13.77 -17.96
CA SER A 222 -3.13 13.26 -17.93
C SER A 222 -3.31 12.04 -18.81
N ALA A 223 -2.69 12.02 -20.00
CA ALA A 223 -2.69 10.87 -20.89
C ALA A 223 -1.97 9.66 -20.28
N LEU A 224 -0.79 9.86 -19.68
CA LEU A 224 -0.04 8.79 -19.02
C LEU A 224 -0.81 8.21 -17.83
N LEU A 225 -1.37 9.05 -16.96
CA LEU A 225 -2.20 8.61 -15.85
C LEU A 225 -3.48 7.91 -16.34
N GLY A 226 -4.10 8.42 -17.40
CA GLY A 226 -5.27 7.81 -18.03
C GLY A 226 -4.98 6.42 -18.54
N ALA A 227 -3.86 6.25 -19.27
CA ALA A 227 -3.40 4.95 -19.73
C ALA A 227 -3.16 3.99 -18.55
N VAL A 228 -2.49 4.43 -17.49
CA VAL A 228 -2.29 3.62 -16.28
C VAL A 228 -3.64 3.21 -15.66
N VAL A 229 -4.64 4.08 -15.61
CA VAL A 229 -5.96 3.74 -15.07
C VAL A 229 -6.68 2.71 -15.96
N VAL A 230 -6.65 2.89 -17.28
CA VAL A 230 -7.26 1.97 -18.25
C VAL A 230 -6.60 0.60 -18.21
N PHE A 231 -5.27 0.55 -18.23
CA PHE A 231 -4.48 -0.69 -18.24
C PHE A 231 -4.20 -1.26 -16.86
N SER A 232 -4.62 -0.58 -15.79
CA SER A 232 -4.61 -1.16 -14.45
C SER A 232 -5.66 -2.27 -14.38
N SER A 233 -5.23 -3.50 -14.55
CA SER A 233 -5.99 -4.64 -14.07
C SER A 233 -6.22 -4.43 -12.57
N GLY A 234 -7.49 -4.42 -12.17
CA GLY A 234 -7.89 -4.21 -10.78
C GLY A 234 -9.23 -4.88 -10.57
N GLY A 235 -9.16 -6.17 -10.17
CA GLY A 235 -10.24 -7.13 -9.91
C GLY A 235 -10.88 -7.63 -11.21
N ILE A 236 -10.89 -8.91 -11.59
CA ILE A 236 -10.92 -10.17 -10.84
C ILE A 236 -9.90 -11.12 -11.51
N GLU A 237 -8.90 -11.60 -10.77
CA GLU A 237 -8.57 -13.03 -10.84
C GLU A 237 -9.32 -13.57 -9.63
N ASP A 238 -10.36 -14.37 -9.90
CA ASP A 238 -10.84 -15.29 -8.91
C ASP A 238 -9.61 -16.15 -8.59
N ASP A 239 -9.33 -16.33 -7.31
CA ASP A 239 -8.49 -17.46 -6.93
C ASP A 239 -9.32 -18.68 -7.35
N ASP A 240 -9.20 -19.10 -8.62
CA ASP A 240 -9.64 -20.41 -9.08
C ASP A 240 -8.79 -21.41 -8.30
N ASP A 241 -9.42 -21.99 -7.28
CA ASP A 241 -9.09 -23.20 -6.52
C ASP A 241 -7.61 -23.53 -6.25
#